data_AF-A0AA95MVB9-F1
#
_entry.id   AF-A0AA95MVB9-F1
#
_cell.length_a   1.000
_cell.length_b   1.000
_cell.length_c   1.000
_cell.angle_alpha   90.00
_cell.angle_beta   90.00
_cell.angle_gamma   90.00
#
_symmetry.space_group_name_H-M   'P 1'
#
loop_
_entity.id
_entity.type
_entity.pdbx_description
1 polymer ?
#
loop_
_entity_poly.entity_id
_entity_poly.type
_entity_poly.pdbx_seq_one_letter_code
_entity_poly.pdbx_strand_id
1 'polypeptide(L)'
;MTNNLTKPVSKRLLFALLTITIGVEIVLYLSGFSLLAGTIYDAIMVSSFFIGLKLQPRLSNGIQKTKIQVISQFIGAFLLFILGSTMINTYSSYAFQNFSEDYEQYVDAYTEVVPYEEPELEPGQPIETVDHMWDVVGEIDSIGYDIFTDILAGLEEVWRLAYIILILFVFKRVFPRRWEKGRRDIFVMLALFITSVLFGIDHTLNSVQSWKYEVGAIVTFANMGLLFGLILLWTRNLWVTVLVHSVYDILATLSWYYFEFIVELAALILLPIYLVLKAIEMNQKMKKSTEVVITEEIAN
;
A
#
# COMPACT_ATOMS: atom_id res chain seq x y z
N MET A 1 -17.54 -10.09 8.40
CA MET A 1 -16.20 -9.47 8.43
C MET A 1 -15.80 -9.03 9.84
N THR A 2 -16.48 -8.07 10.47
CA THR A 2 -16.07 -7.50 11.78
C THR A 2 -15.94 -8.53 12.91
N ASN A 3 -16.77 -9.58 12.89
CA ASN A 3 -16.66 -10.69 13.84
C ASN A 3 -15.37 -11.50 13.67
N ASN A 4 -14.91 -11.65 12.43
CA ASN A 4 -13.67 -12.37 12.11
C ASN A 4 -12.45 -11.53 12.47
N LEU A 5 -12.47 -10.22 12.17
CA LEU A 5 -11.42 -9.27 12.55
C LEU A 5 -11.21 -9.26 14.07
N THR A 6 -12.31 -9.28 14.84
CA THR A 6 -12.27 -9.23 16.31
C THR A 6 -12.30 -10.59 17.00
N LYS A 7 -11.95 -11.68 16.30
CA LYS A 7 -11.70 -12.99 16.94
C LYS A 7 -10.58 -12.87 17.98
N PRO A 8 -10.60 -13.69 19.05
CA PRO A 8 -9.52 -13.70 20.04
C PRO A 8 -8.14 -13.77 19.38
N VAL A 9 -7.18 -13.03 19.92
CA VAL A 9 -5.77 -13.04 19.52
C VAL A 9 -4.94 -13.62 20.65
N SER A 10 -3.92 -14.41 20.32
CA SER A 10 -2.97 -14.87 21.33
C SER A 10 -2.12 -13.69 21.82
N LYS A 11 -1.54 -13.79 23.03
CA LYS A 11 -0.62 -12.77 23.55
C LYS A 11 0.54 -12.49 22.60
N ARG A 12 1.07 -13.53 21.95
CA ARG A 12 2.14 -13.41 20.95
C ARG A 12 1.69 -12.61 19.72
N LEU A 13 0.48 -12.87 19.22
CA LEU A 13 -0.06 -12.12 18.09
C LEU A 13 -0.37 -10.67 18.49
N LEU A 14 -0.92 -10.44 19.68
CA LEU A 14 -1.16 -9.07 20.16
C LEU A 14 0.14 -8.27 20.26
N PHE A 15 1.21 -8.86 20.80
CA PHE A 15 2.52 -8.22 20.85
C PHE A 15 3.03 -7.91 19.44
N ALA A 16 2.94 -8.89 18.52
CA ALA A 16 3.34 -8.69 17.13
C ALA A 16 2.55 -7.55 16.45
N LEU A 17 1.24 -7.45 16.70
CA LEU A 17 0.40 -6.34 16.20
C LEU A 17 0.89 -4.99 16.73
N LEU A 18 1.21 -4.89 18.02
CA LEU A 18 1.73 -3.66 18.60
C LEU A 18 3.12 -3.30 18.05
N THR A 19 3.96 -4.29 17.79
CA THR A 19 5.28 -4.09 17.17
C THR A 19 5.14 -3.53 15.77
N ILE A 20 4.28 -4.10 14.92
CA ILE A 20 4.11 -3.64 13.53
C ILE A 20 3.19 -2.43 13.38
N THR A 21 2.71 -1.84 14.48
CA THR A 21 1.97 -0.58 14.45
C THR A 21 2.78 0.49 15.14
N ILE A 22 2.58 0.65 16.46
CA ILE A 22 3.24 1.67 17.28
C ILE A 22 4.76 1.49 17.27
N GLY A 23 5.25 0.24 17.30
CA GLY A 23 6.68 -0.03 17.25
C GLY A 23 7.33 0.43 15.95
N VAL A 24 6.68 0.20 14.81
CA VAL A 24 7.15 0.63 13.49
C VAL A 24 7.15 2.15 13.38
N GLU A 25 6.10 2.84 13.82
CA GLU A 25 6.04 4.31 13.81
C GLU A 25 7.18 4.95 14.61
N ILE A 26 7.51 4.40 15.78
CA ILE A 26 8.64 4.88 16.58
C ILE A 26 9.95 4.69 15.81
N VAL A 27 10.15 3.52 15.19
CA VAL A 27 11.37 3.23 14.43
C VAL A 27 11.45 4.09 13.16
N LEU A 28 10.33 4.33 12.48
CA LEU A 28 10.21 5.20 11.30
C LEU A 28 10.54 6.65 11.65
N TYR A 29 10.04 7.16 12.77
CA TYR A 29 10.44 8.48 13.26
C TYR A 29 11.95 8.57 13.52
N LEU A 30 12.53 7.50 14.10
CA LEU A 30 13.97 7.45 14.38
C LEU A 30 14.82 7.25 13.11
N SER A 31 14.26 6.73 12.01
CA SER A 31 15.01 6.51 10.77
C SER A 31 15.42 7.83 10.12
N GLY A 32 14.65 8.90 10.31
CA GLY A 32 15.04 10.26 9.92
C GLY A 32 16.30 10.80 10.61
N PHE A 33 16.81 10.10 11.64
CA PHE A 33 18.01 10.50 12.39
C PHE A 33 19.09 9.40 12.42
N SER A 34 18.82 8.20 11.89
CA SER A 34 19.68 7.03 12.10
C SER A 34 19.50 5.97 11.02
N LEU A 35 20.59 5.66 10.31
CA LEU A 35 20.65 4.54 9.36
C LEU A 35 20.30 3.20 10.02
N LEU A 36 20.75 2.98 11.26
CA LEU A 36 20.40 1.77 12.02
C LEU A 36 18.88 1.65 12.23
N ALA A 37 18.19 2.77 12.48
CA ALA A 37 16.75 2.77 12.63
C ALA A 37 16.05 2.49 11.29
N GLY A 38 16.57 3.00 10.18
CA GLY A 38 16.14 2.60 8.82
C GLY A 38 16.26 1.09 8.59
N THR A 39 17.42 0.48 8.88
CA THR A 39 17.59 -0.97 8.74
C THR A 39 16.65 -1.77 9.65
N ILE A 40 16.38 -1.29 10.86
CA ILE A 40 15.42 -1.93 11.76
C ILE A 40 13.99 -1.80 11.22
N TYR A 41 13.62 -0.66 10.62
CA TYR A 41 12.34 -0.46 9.96
C TYR A 41 12.13 -1.53 8.89
N ASP A 42 13.08 -1.65 7.95
CA ASP A 42 13.01 -2.64 6.86
C ASP A 42 12.90 -4.06 7.40
N ALA A 43 13.66 -4.40 8.44
CA ALA A 43 13.61 -5.71 9.06
C ALA A 43 12.23 -6.00 9.68
N ILE A 44 11.59 -5.01 10.29
CA ILE A 44 10.23 -5.15 10.82
C ILE A 44 9.22 -5.26 9.66
N MET A 45 9.38 -4.49 8.59
CA MET A 45 8.53 -4.55 7.40
C MET A 45 8.58 -5.92 6.74
N VAL A 46 9.78 -6.47 6.48
CA VAL A 46 9.96 -7.85 6.00
C VAL A 46 9.31 -8.86 6.95
N SER A 47 9.50 -8.69 8.26
CA SER A 47 8.91 -9.58 9.27
C SER A 47 7.38 -9.50 9.33
N SER A 48 6.80 -8.36 8.95
CA SER A 48 5.35 -8.13 8.94
C SER A 48 4.63 -9.09 7.98
N PHE A 49 5.31 -9.58 6.94
CA PHE A 49 4.78 -10.60 6.02
C PHE A 49 4.19 -11.82 6.78
N PHE A 50 4.90 -12.32 7.79
CA PHE A 50 4.45 -13.47 8.59
C PHE A 50 3.23 -13.15 9.46
N ILE A 51 3.09 -11.89 9.87
CA ILE A 51 1.91 -11.41 10.59
C ILE A 51 0.75 -11.29 9.61
N GLY A 52 0.98 -10.75 8.41
CA GLY A 52 0.03 -10.70 7.30
C GLY A 52 -0.56 -12.08 6.97
N LEU A 53 0.26 -13.13 6.92
CA LEU A 53 -0.19 -14.51 6.73
C LEU A 53 -1.18 -14.96 7.81
N LYS A 54 -1.01 -14.52 9.06
CA LYS A 54 -1.92 -14.83 10.18
C LYS A 54 -3.18 -13.95 10.17
N LEU A 55 -3.11 -12.75 9.59
CA LEU A 55 -4.23 -11.82 9.55
C LEU A 55 -5.15 -12.03 8.34
N GLN A 56 -4.61 -12.45 7.19
CA GLN A 56 -5.38 -12.71 5.97
C GLN A 56 -6.64 -13.60 6.19
N PRO A 57 -6.58 -14.72 6.95
CA PRO A 57 -7.77 -15.53 7.22
C PRO A 57 -8.89 -14.79 7.99
N ARG A 58 -8.58 -13.66 8.64
CA ARG A 58 -9.57 -12.84 9.36
C ARG A 58 -10.38 -11.95 8.42
N LEU A 59 -9.86 -11.66 7.23
CA LEU A 59 -10.57 -10.94 6.16
C LEU A 59 -11.46 -11.87 5.33
N SER A 60 -10.97 -13.09 5.07
CA SER A 60 -11.71 -14.08 4.29
C SER A 60 -12.97 -14.54 5.05
N ASN A 61 -14.07 -14.66 4.31
CA ASN A 61 -15.30 -15.28 4.82
C ASN A 61 -15.34 -16.79 4.49
N GLY A 62 -14.22 -17.40 4.10
CA GLY A 62 -14.16 -18.81 3.68
C GLY A 62 -14.57 -19.05 2.22
N ILE A 63 -14.86 -17.99 1.46
CA ILE A 63 -15.16 -18.08 0.02
C ILE A 63 -13.82 -18.27 -0.72
N GLN A 64 -13.63 -19.44 -1.30
CA GLN A 64 -12.49 -19.70 -2.19
C GLN A 64 -12.78 -19.11 -3.57
N LYS A 65 -11.91 -18.20 -4.02
CA LYS A 65 -11.96 -17.62 -5.36
C LYS A 65 -11.11 -18.45 -6.32
N THR A 66 -11.53 -18.54 -7.57
CA THR A 66 -10.71 -19.15 -8.62
C THR A 66 -9.52 -18.23 -8.95
N LYS A 67 -8.48 -18.78 -9.60
CA LYS A 67 -7.32 -17.97 -10.04
C LYS A 67 -7.74 -16.79 -10.92
N ILE A 68 -8.67 -17.03 -11.85
CA ILE A 68 -9.21 -15.98 -12.73
C ILE A 68 -9.90 -14.87 -11.92
N GLN A 69 -10.69 -15.24 -10.91
CA GLN A 69 -11.35 -14.26 -10.04
C GLN A 69 -10.37 -13.44 -9.20
N VAL A 70 -9.27 -14.05 -8.75
CA VAL A 70 -8.21 -13.34 -8.02
C VAL A 70 -7.48 -12.38 -8.95
N ILE A 71 -7.13 -12.81 -10.16
CA ILE A 71 -6.49 -11.95 -11.18
C ILE A 71 -7.43 -10.79 -11.55
N SER A 72 -8.69 -11.08 -11.88
CA SER A 72 -9.68 -10.05 -12.21
C SER A 72 -9.89 -9.08 -11.04
N GLN A 73 -9.89 -9.58 -9.80
CA GLN A 73 -9.98 -8.73 -8.62
C GLN A 73 -8.75 -7.84 -8.44
N PHE A 74 -7.54 -8.36 -8.64
CA PHE A 74 -6.32 -7.56 -8.62
C PHE A 74 -6.35 -6.46 -9.67
N ILE A 75 -6.62 -6.80 -10.94
CA ILE A 75 -6.65 -5.81 -12.03
C ILE A 75 -7.73 -4.76 -11.76
N GLY A 76 -8.92 -5.16 -11.30
CA GLY A 76 -9.99 -4.22 -10.97
C GLY A 76 -9.62 -3.29 -9.80
N ALA A 77 -8.93 -3.80 -8.78
CA ALA A 77 -8.42 -3.00 -7.66
C ALA A 77 -7.31 -2.04 -8.10
N PHE A 78 -6.41 -2.50 -8.96
CA PHE A 78 -5.32 -1.71 -9.49
C PHE A 78 -5.83 -0.54 -10.35
N LEU A 79 -6.76 -0.80 -11.27
CA LEU A 79 -7.39 0.24 -12.09
C LEU A 79 -8.17 1.26 -11.24
N LEU A 80 -8.89 0.78 -10.22
CA LEU A 80 -9.59 1.66 -9.28
C LEU A 80 -8.59 2.54 -8.50
N PHE A 81 -7.46 1.96 -8.10
CA PHE A 81 -6.41 2.69 -7.40
C PHE A 81 -5.81 3.77 -8.29
N ILE A 82 -5.38 3.45 -9.51
CA ILE A 82 -4.84 4.42 -10.46
C ILE A 82 -5.82 5.58 -10.68
N LEU A 83 -7.08 5.29 -10.97
CA LEU A 83 -8.08 6.33 -11.18
C LEU A 83 -8.23 7.24 -9.94
N GLY A 84 -8.31 6.63 -8.76
CA GLY A 84 -8.45 7.37 -7.51
C GLY A 84 -7.21 8.17 -7.16
N SER A 85 -6.01 7.63 -7.37
CA SER A 85 -4.74 8.33 -7.11
C SER A 85 -4.56 9.50 -8.08
N THR A 86 -4.90 9.36 -9.37
CA THR A 86 -4.91 10.48 -10.32
C THR A 86 -5.85 11.60 -9.85
N MET A 87 -7.07 11.27 -9.39
CA MET A 87 -8.00 12.26 -8.85
C MET A 87 -7.46 12.95 -7.60
N ILE A 88 -6.84 12.19 -6.68
CA ILE A 88 -6.23 12.72 -5.45
C ILE A 88 -5.07 13.65 -5.80
N ASN A 89 -4.15 13.22 -6.67
CA ASN A 89 -2.99 14.01 -7.10
C ASN A 89 -3.43 15.30 -7.82
N THR A 90 -4.48 15.22 -8.65
CA THR A 90 -5.05 16.40 -9.30
C THR A 90 -5.63 17.36 -8.27
N TYR A 91 -6.37 16.87 -7.27
CA TYR A 91 -6.88 17.72 -6.20
C TYR A 91 -5.75 18.36 -5.40
N SER A 92 -4.73 17.58 -5.03
CA SER A 92 -3.59 18.07 -4.27
C SER A 92 -2.79 19.12 -5.04
N SER A 93 -2.65 19.01 -6.36
CA SER A 93 -1.96 20.02 -7.17
C SER A 93 -2.66 21.37 -7.20
N TYR A 94 -3.99 21.40 -7.07
CA TYR A 94 -4.72 22.66 -6.91
C TYR A 94 -4.76 23.15 -5.46
N ALA A 95 -4.89 22.26 -4.48
CA ALA A 95 -5.10 22.62 -3.08
C ALA A 95 -3.80 22.92 -2.31
N PHE A 96 -2.70 22.28 -2.70
CA PHE A 96 -1.41 22.29 -2.01
C PHE A 96 -0.25 22.48 -3.01
N GLN A 97 -0.27 23.57 -3.78
CA GLN A 97 0.72 23.85 -4.84
C GLN A 97 2.18 23.65 -4.41
N ASN A 98 2.58 24.13 -3.22
CA ASN A 98 3.96 23.95 -2.73
C ASN A 98 4.35 22.46 -2.61
N PHE A 99 3.44 21.60 -2.14
CA PHE A 99 3.67 20.16 -2.08
C PHE A 99 3.68 19.56 -3.49
N SER A 100 2.83 20.01 -4.41
CA SER A 100 2.74 19.37 -5.72
C SER A 100 3.79 19.81 -6.74
N GLU A 101 4.40 20.97 -6.57
CA GLU A 101 5.41 21.49 -7.51
C GLU A 101 6.82 20.99 -7.18
N ASP A 102 7.18 20.91 -5.89
CA ASP A 102 8.58 20.71 -5.48
C ASP A 102 8.77 19.63 -4.38
N TYR A 103 7.78 18.79 -4.04
CA TYR A 103 7.91 17.89 -2.88
C TYR A 103 9.06 16.90 -2.98
N GLU A 104 9.26 16.25 -4.12
CA GLU A 104 10.34 15.27 -4.29
C GLU A 104 11.70 15.95 -4.16
N GLN A 105 11.92 17.05 -4.88
CA GLN A 105 13.14 17.85 -4.78
C GLN A 105 13.37 18.42 -3.37
N TYR A 106 12.29 18.75 -2.64
CA TYR A 106 12.34 19.23 -1.26
C TYR A 106 12.67 18.12 -0.27
N VAL A 107 12.10 16.92 -0.43
CA VAL A 107 12.39 15.79 0.45
C VAL A 107 13.82 15.33 0.22
N ASP A 108 14.23 15.10 -1.03
CA ASP A 108 15.59 14.66 -1.37
C ASP A 108 16.67 15.59 -0.78
N ALA A 109 16.49 16.90 -0.95
CA ALA A 109 17.43 17.90 -0.42
C ALA A 109 17.54 17.93 1.12
N TYR A 110 16.58 17.36 1.85
CA TYR A 110 16.54 17.33 3.32
C TYR A 110 16.68 15.91 3.90
N THR A 111 16.50 14.86 3.11
CA THR A 111 16.68 13.44 3.49
C THR A 111 17.98 12.84 3.00
N GLU A 112 18.73 13.51 2.12
CA GLU A 112 20.13 13.20 1.88
C GLU A 112 20.89 13.26 3.21
N VAL A 113 21.05 12.09 3.82
CA VAL A 113 22.00 11.86 4.91
C VAL A 113 23.37 12.11 4.30
N VAL A 114 23.87 13.35 4.44
CA VAL A 114 25.21 13.83 4.05
C VAL A 114 25.94 12.78 3.20
N PRO A 115 25.74 12.78 1.87
CA PRO A 115 26.53 11.94 1.00
C PRO A 115 27.98 12.23 1.34
N TYR A 116 28.77 11.18 1.53
CA TYR A 116 30.22 11.33 1.68
C TYR A 116 30.68 12.15 0.47
N GLU A 117 31.04 13.43 0.68
CA GLU A 117 31.53 14.32 -0.38
C GLU A 117 32.69 13.58 -1.06
N GLU A 118 32.45 13.03 -2.25
CA GLU A 118 33.54 12.55 -3.07
C GLU A 118 34.46 13.74 -3.35
N PRO A 119 35.76 13.66 -3.03
CA PRO A 119 36.65 14.78 -3.26
C PRO A 119 36.68 15.09 -4.75
N GLU A 120 36.37 16.34 -5.10
CA GLU A 120 36.49 16.88 -6.46
C GLU A 120 37.82 16.44 -7.09
N LEU A 121 37.76 15.56 -8.08
CA LEU A 121 38.95 15.12 -8.81
C LEU A 121 39.45 16.26 -9.69
N GLU A 122 40.72 16.63 -9.49
CA GLU A 122 41.42 17.63 -10.31
C GLU A 122 41.38 17.27 -11.81
N PRO A 123 41.16 18.24 -12.70
CA PRO A 123 41.00 17.99 -14.12
C PRO A 123 42.32 17.57 -14.77
N GLY A 124 42.44 16.32 -15.22
CA GLY A 124 43.59 15.90 -16.02
C GLY A 124 43.85 14.40 -16.20
N GLN A 125 43.02 13.50 -15.69
CA GLN A 125 43.21 12.05 -15.91
C GLN A 125 42.30 11.53 -17.03
N PRO A 126 42.80 10.67 -17.94
CA PRO A 126 41.98 10.10 -19.01
C PRO A 126 41.01 9.09 -18.41
N ILE A 127 39.74 9.49 -18.32
CA ILE A 127 38.61 8.63 -17.99
C ILE A 127 38.07 8.09 -19.31
N GLU A 128 38.08 6.77 -19.52
CA GLU A 128 37.18 6.15 -20.51
C GLU A 128 37.29 4.62 -20.40
N THR A 129 36.29 4.01 -19.75
CA THR A 129 35.70 2.65 -19.92
C THR A 129 35.35 1.96 -18.60
N VAL A 130 36.13 2.16 -17.54
CA VAL A 130 35.84 1.54 -16.23
C VAL A 130 34.76 2.32 -15.47
N ASP A 131 34.74 3.65 -15.59
CA ASP A 131 33.75 4.51 -14.90
C ASP A 131 32.31 4.25 -15.39
N HIS A 132 32.10 4.06 -16.70
CA HIS A 132 30.78 3.70 -17.22
C HIS A 132 30.21 2.37 -16.68
N MET A 133 31.07 1.40 -16.32
CA MET A 133 30.58 0.17 -15.70
C MET A 133 30.15 0.40 -14.25
N TRP A 134 30.87 1.24 -13.50
CA TRP A 134 30.50 1.60 -12.13
C TRP A 134 29.27 2.50 -12.10
N ASP A 135 29.10 3.38 -13.09
CA ASP A 135 27.89 4.19 -13.27
C ASP A 135 26.68 3.30 -13.52
N VAL A 136 26.79 2.33 -14.44
CA VAL A 136 25.69 1.38 -14.73
C VAL A 136 25.39 0.49 -13.52
N VAL A 137 26.41 0.05 -12.78
CA VAL A 137 26.20 -0.73 -11.55
C VAL A 137 25.54 0.13 -10.47
N GLY A 138 25.93 1.40 -10.34
CA GLY A 138 25.33 2.36 -9.41
C GLY A 138 23.87 2.64 -9.74
N GLU A 139 23.53 2.82 -11.02
CA GLU A 139 22.15 2.99 -11.49
C GLU A 139 21.30 1.73 -11.26
N ILE A 140 21.86 0.54 -11.50
CA ILE A 140 21.17 -0.72 -11.21
C ILE A 140 20.95 -0.87 -9.70
N ASP A 141 21.92 -0.46 -8.87
CA ASP A 141 21.83 -0.54 -7.41
C ASP A 141 20.78 0.43 -6.86
N SER A 142 20.77 1.69 -7.32
CA SER A 142 19.79 2.68 -6.87
C SER A 142 18.36 2.30 -7.27
N ILE A 143 18.14 1.99 -8.56
CA ILE A 143 16.82 1.58 -9.06
C ILE A 143 16.40 0.26 -8.42
N GLY A 144 17.34 -0.66 -8.22
CA GLY A 144 17.10 -1.94 -7.53
C GLY A 144 16.68 -1.75 -6.08
N TYR A 145 17.31 -0.80 -5.38
CA TYR A 145 16.97 -0.43 -4.01
C TYR A 145 15.58 0.21 -3.94
N ASP A 146 15.25 1.15 -4.82
CA ASP A 146 13.94 1.81 -4.85
C ASP A 146 12.80 0.80 -5.12
N ILE A 147 13.00 -0.10 -6.09
CA ILE A 147 12.06 -1.21 -6.35
C ILE A 147 11.91 -2.11 -5.12
N PHE A 148 13.01 -2.38 -4.40
CA PHE A 148 12.96 -3.16 -3.16
C PHE A 148 12.15 -2.44 -2.08
N THR A 149 12.36 -1.13 -1.89
CA THR A 149 11.60 -0.34 -0.92
C THR A 149 10.12 -0.23 -1.30
N ASP A 150 9.78 -0.13 -2.60
CA ASP A 150 8.39 -0.14 -3.09
C ASP A 150 7.67 -1.47 -2.77
N ILE A 151 8.40 -2.60 -2.85
CA ILE A 151 7.87 -3.90 -2.43
C ILE A 151 7.60 -3.90 -0.92
N LEU A 152 8.49 -3.32 -0.12
CA LEU A 152 8.31 -3.22 1.33
C LEU A 152 7.18 -2.26 1.71
N ALA A 153 7.01 -1.14 1.00
CA ALA A 153 5.92 -0.17 1.20
C ALA A 153 4.55 -0.85 1.06
N GLY A 154 4.41 -1.80 0.13
CA GLY A 154 3.18 -2.60 0.04
C GLY A 154 2.84 -3.39 1.31
N LEU A 155 3.82 -3.76 2.13
CA LEU A 155 3.59 -4.42 3.42
C LEU A 155 3.03 -3.49 4.50
N GLU A 156 2.98 -2.17 4.27
CA GLU A 156 2.28 -1.22 5.14
C GLU A 156 0.77 -1.51 5.18
N GLU A 157 0.23 -2.24 4.22
CA GLU A 157 -1.14 -2.74 4.28
C GLU A 157 -1.35 -3.78 5.41
N VAL A 158 -0.28 -4.46 5.84
CA VAL A 158 -0.29 -5.31 7.03
C VAL A 158 -0.36 -4.44 8.29
N TRP A 159 0.43 -3.37 8.36
CA TRP A 159 0.38 -2.36 9.42
C TRP A 159 -1.04 -1.77 9.53
N ARG A 160 -1.66 -1.42 8.40
CA ARG A 160 -3.03 -0.85 8.33
C ARG A 160 -4.06 -1.83 8.89
N LEU A 161 -4.02 -3.08 8.45
CA LEU A 161 -4.93 -4.12 8.94
C LEU A 161 -4.74 -4.39 10.43
N ALA A 162 -3.49 -4.38 10.91
CA ALA A 162 -3.18 -4.54 12.31
C ALA A 162 -3.80 -3.41 13.14
N TYR A 163 -3.66 -2.16 12.72
CA TYR A 163 -4.30 -1.02 13.36
C TYR A 163 -5.82 -1.11 13.37
N ILE A 164 -6.44 -1.45 12.24
CA ILE A 164 -7.90 -1.65 12.17
C ILE A 164 -8.34 -2.66 13.23
N ILE A 165 -7.62 -3.78 13.39
CA ILE A 165 -7.93 -4.80 14.41
C ILE A 165 -7.77 -4.24 15.84
N LEU A 166 -6.67 -3.53 16.12
CA LEU A 166 -6.41 -2.95 17.44
C LEU A 166 -7.47 -1.90 17.81
N ILE A 167 -7.81 -0.99 16.90
CA ILE A 167 -8.84 0.03 17.09
C ILE A 167 -10.21 -0.63 17.31
N LEU A 168 -10.54 -1.67 16.55
CA LEU A 168 -11.77 -2.43 16.76
C LEU A 168 -11.81 -3.14 18.13
N PHE A 169 -10.68 -3.59 18.66
CA PHE A 169 -10.62 -4.11 20.04
C PHE A 169 -10.92 -3.02 21.07
N VAL A 170 -10.37 -1.81 20.88
CA VAL A 170 -10.69 -0.65 21.72
C VAL A 170 -12.19 -0.33 21.64
N PHE A 171 -12.77 -0.23 20.45
CA PHE A 171 -14.21 0.05 20.30
C PHE A 171 -15.09 -1.04 20.92
N LYS A 172 -14.75 -2.31 20.75
CA LYS A 172 -15.47 -3.43 21.38
C LYS A 172 -15.42 -3.34 22.91
N ARG A 173 -14.29 -2.89 23.48
CA ARG A 173 -14.10 -2.76 24.93
C ARG A 173 -14.79 -1.53 25.52
N VAL A 174 -14.75 -0.40 24.82
CA VAL A 174 -15.28 0.90 25.26
C VAL A 174 -16.79 1.01 25.01
N PHE A 175 -17.30 0.43 23.92
CA PHE A 175 -18.70 0.53 23.51
C PHE A 175 -19.42 -0.83 23.41
N PRO A 176 -19.39 -1.70 24.45
CA PRO A 176 -19.91 -3.08 24.37
C PRO A 176 -21.40 -3.13 24.03
N ARG A 177 -22.21 -2.23 24.61
CA ARG A 177 -23.66 -2.17 24.33
C ARG A 177 -23.98 -1.86 22.87
N ARG A 178 -23.20 -0.97 22.24
CA ARG A 178 -23.39 -0.64 20.80
C ARG A 178 -22.86 -1.76 19.92
N TRP A 179 -21.76 -2.39 20.34
CA TRP A 179 -21.17 -3.55 19.66
C TRP A 179 -22.12 -4.75 19.60
N GLU A 180 -22.83 -5.04 20.69
CA GLU A 180 -23.79 -6.16 20.78
C GLU A 180 -25.05 -5.90 19.95
N LYS A 181 -25.49 -4.64 19.84
CA LYS A 181 -26.65 -4.22 19.02
C LYS A 181 -26.44 -4.37 17.49
N GLY A 182 -25.27 -4.84 17.04
CA GLY A 182 -25.05 -5.19 15.63
C GLY A 182 -24.66 -4.03 14.71
N ARG A 183 -24.60 -2.79 15.19
CA ARG A 183 -24.14 -1.61 14.40
C ARG A 183 -22.60 -1.58 14.32
N ARG A 184 -22.00 -2.63 13.76
CA ARG A 184 -20.54 -2.82 13.76
C ARG A 184 -19.83 -2.13 12.60
N ASP A 185 -20.56 -1.81 11.54
CA ASP A 185 -19.99 -1.21 10.32
C ASP A 185 -19.47 0.21 10.57
N ILE A 186 -20.14 0.99 11.43
CA ILE A 186 -19.67 2.33 11.80
C ILE A 186 -18.29 2.29 12.49
N PHE A 187 -18.01 1.25 13.28
CA PHE A 187 -16.71 1.08 13.93
C PHE A 187 -15.63 0.72 12.92
N VAL A 188 -15.97 -0.04 11.87
CA VAL A 188 -15.03 -0.35 10.78
C VAL A 188 -14.74 0.90 9.96
N MET A 189 -15.77 1.69 9.61
CA MET A 189 -15.59 2.95 8.88
C MET A 189 -14.76 3.95 9.68
N LEU A 190 -14.99 4.05 11.00
CA LEU A 190 -14.22 4.92 11.86
C LEU A 190 -12.77 4.42 12.02
N ALA A 191 -12.56 3.12 12.18
CA ALA A 191 -11.21 2.55 12.22
C ALA A 191 -10.47 2.84 10.91
N LEU A 192 -11.12 2.62 9.77
CA LEU A 192 -10.57 2.90 8.45
C LEU A 192 -10.18 4.38 8.32
N PHE A 193 -11.08 5.30 8.68
CA PHE A 193 -10.79 6.75 8.67
C PHE A 193 -9.59 7.11 9.56
N ILE A 194 -9.54 6.60 10.79
CA ILE A 194 -8.41 6.85 11.70
C ILE A 194 -7.10 6.31 11.09
N THR A 195 -7.09 5.09 10.55
CA THR A 195 -5.89 4.52 9.94
C THR A 195 -5.46 5.23 8.67
N SER A 196 -6.39 5.84 7.93
CA SER A 196 -6.05 6.68 6.78
C SER A 196 -5.31 7.94 7.20
N VAL A 197 -5.77 8.61 8.27
CA VAL A 197 -5.08 9.78 8.82
C VAL A 197 -3.69 9.40 9.34
N LEU A 198 -3.58 8.30 10.10
CA LEU A 198 -2.28 7.81 10.58
C LEU A 198 -1.32 7.49 9.42
N PHE A 199 -1.83 6.86 8.35
CA PHE A 199 -1.02 6.56 7.17
C PHE A 199 -0.44 7.83 6.53
N GLY A 200 -1.22 8.92 6.46
CA GLY A 200 -0.72 10.20 5.97
C GLY A 200 0.33 10.83 6.89
N ILE A 201 0.18 10.68 8.21
CA ILE A 201 1.18 11.15 9.20
C ILE A 201 2.48 10.36 9.06
N ASP A 202 2.40 9.04 8.93
CA ASP A 202 3.59 8.16 8.82
C ASP A 202 4.50 8.56 7.67
N HIS A 203 3.94 9.00 6.54
CA HIS A 203 4.67 9.49 5.37
C HIS A 203 5.40 10.83 5.58
N THR A 204 5.29 11.42 6.77
CA THR A 204 6.00 12.65 7.17
C THR A 204 6.93 12.44 8.36
N LEU A 205 6.93 11.24 8.99
CA LEU A 205 7.67 11.01 10.24
C LEU A 205 9.18 10.92 10.06
N ASN A 206 9.64 10.49 8.88
CA ASN A 206 11.06 10.24 8.61
C ASN A 206 11.81 11.49 8.08
N SER A 207 11.13 12.61 7.89
CA SER A 207 11.72 13.82 7.30
C SER A 207 11.25 15.09 8.01
N VAL A 208 12.15 16.06 8.18
CA VAL A 208 11.80 17.36 8.77
C VAL A 208 11.32 18.27 7.64
N GLN A 209 10.00 18.46 7.55
CA GLN A 209 9.38 19.27 6.50
C GLN A 209 8.78 20.56 7.06
N SER A 210 8.71 21.61 6.24
CA SER A 210 7.94 22.79 6.63
C SER A 210 6.44 22.49 6.63
N TRP A 211 5.69 23.12 7.53
CA TRP A 211 4.25 22.85 7.76
C TRP A 211 3.40 22.84 6.47
N LYS A 212 3.77 23.64 5.47
CA LYS A 212 3.04 23.71 4.20
C LYS A 212 3.18 22.42 3.37
N TYR A 213 4.36 21.80 3.36
CA TYR A 213 4.59 20.52 2.68
C TYR A 213 4.01 19.38 3.50
N GLU A 214 4.24 19.39 4.82
CA GLU A 214 3.76 18.36 5.74
C GLU A 214 2.23 18.18 5.67
N VAL A 215 1.45 19.26 5.68
CA VAL A 215 -0.01 19.17 5.57
C VAL A 215 -0.45 18.65 4.19
N GLY A 216 0.23 19.06 3.12
CA GLY A 216 -0.04 18.58 1.76
C GLY A 216 0.21 17.08 1.63
N ALA A 217 1.33 16.60 2.18
CA ALA A 217 1.69 15.20 2.24
C ALA A 217 0.67 14.40 3.06
N ILE A 218 0.38 14.83 4.30
CA ILE A 218 -0.61 14.17 5.17
C ILE A 218 -1.95 14.03 4.46
N VAL A 219 -2.48 15.09 3.85
CA VAL A 219 -3.79 15.04 3.19
C VAL A 219 -3.75 14.14 1.95
N THR A 220 -2.70 14.21 1.15
CA THR A 220 -2.56 13.39 -0.06
C THR A 220 -2.47 11.91 0.29
N PHE A 221 -1.51 11.54 1.14
CA PHE A 221 -1.29 10.16 1.55
C PHE A 221 -2.43 9.62 2.41
N ALA A 222 -3.11 10.44 3.22
CA ALA A 222 -4.30 9.98 3.93
C ALA A 222 -5.44 9.60 2.97
N ASN A 223 -5.62 10.32 1.87
CA ASN A 223 -6.62 9.96 0.86
C ASN A 223 -6.20 8.70 0.08
N MET A 224 -4.92 8.52 -0.22
CA MET A 224 -4.43 7.27 -0.82
C MET A 224 -4.60 6.08 0.14
N GLY A 225 -4.26 6.26 1.41
CA GLY A 225 -4.49 5.27 2.46
C GLY A 225 -5.98 4.95 2.68
N LEU A 226 -6.87 5.92 2.51
CA LEU A 226 -8.33 5.71 2.46
C LEU A 226 -8.72 4.82 1.29
N LEU A 227 -8.17 5.08 0.09
CA LEU A 227 -8.43 4.30 -1.10
C LEU A 227 -7.95 2.84 -0.94
N PHE A 228 -6.73 2.63 -0.44
CA PHE A 228 -6.23 1.29 -0.09
C PHE A 228 -7.11 0.60 0.96
N GLY A 229 -7.52 1.32 2.01
CA GLY A 229 -8.44 0.81 3.02
C GLY A 229 -9.78 0.34 2.41
N LEU A 230 -10.36 1.13 1.51
CA LEU A 230 -11.60 0.76 0.82
C LEU A 230 -11.39 -0.45 -0.11
N ILE A 231 -10.28 -0.50 -0.83
CA ILE A 231 -9.88 -1.65 -1.65
C ILE A 231 -9.72 -2.89 -0.77
N LEU A 232 -9.11 -2.80 0.41
CA LEU A 232 -8.96 -3.91 1.35
C LEU A 232 -10.33 -4.45 1.80
N LEU A 233 -11.27 -3.56 2.14
CA LEU A 233 -12.62 -3.95 2.56
C LEU A 233 -13.45 -4.54 1.41
N TRP A 234 -13.31 -3.98 0.21
CA TRP A 234 -13.97 -4.48 -1.00
C TRP A 234 -13.41 -5.85 -1.41
N THR A 235 -12.09 -5.97 -1.49
CA THR A 235 -11.46 -7.18 -1.98
C THR A 235 -11.51 -8.31 -0.96
N ARG A 236 -11.46 -7.96 0.33
CA ARG A 236 -11.30 -8.84 1.48
C ARG A 236 -10.07 -9.73 1.34
N ASN A 237 -9.01 -9.18 0.73
CA ASN A 237 -7.79 -9.89 0.44
C ASN A 237 -6.59 -8.96 0.66
N LEU A 238 -5.90 -9.13 1.79
CA LEU A 238 -4.72 -8.36 2.17
C LEU A 238 -3.67 -8.37 1.05
N TRP A 239 -3.38 -9.53 0.49
CA TRP A 239 -2.34 -9.68 -0.52
C TRP A 239 -2.68 -9.01 -1.84
N VAL A 240 -3.97 -8.83 -2.16
CA VAL A 240 -4.34 -8.01 -3.33
C VAL A 240 -4.00 -6.56 -3.05
N THR A 241 -4.32 -6.03 -1.87
CA THR A 241 -4.00 -4.65 -1.52
C THR A 241 -2.49 -4.42 -1.44
N VAL A 242 -1.73 -5.33 -0.81
CA VAL A 242 -0.26 -5.31 -0.80
C VAL A 242 0.31 -5.24 -2.22
N LEU A 243 -0.16 -6.11 -3.12
CA LEU A 243 0.31 -6.11 -4.51
C LEU A 243 -0.10 -4.86 -5.28
N VAL A 244 -1.32 -4.33 -5.04
CA VAL A 244 -1.77 -3.09 -5.69
C VAL A 244 -0.88 -1.92 -5.26
N HIS A 245 -0.54 -1.85 -3.98
CA HIS A 245 0.36 -0.85 -3.42
C HIS A 245 1.76 -0.98 -4.03
N SER A 246 2.44 -2.12 -3.84
CA SER A 246 3.80 -2.32 -4.37
C SER A 246 3.90 -2.12 -5.88
N VAL A 247 2.95 -2.65 -6.66
CA VAL A 247 3.02 -2.52 -8.12
C VAL A 247 2.79 -1.07 -8.54
N TYR A 248 1.95 -0.32 -7.83
CA TYR A 248 1.74 1.09 -8.15
C TYR A 248 3.01 1.89 -7.91
N ASP A 249 3.63 1.70 -6.74
CA ASP A 249 4.86 2.41 -6.36
C ASP A 249 5.99 2.07 -7.33
N ILE A 250 6.19 0.78 -7.67
CA ILE A 250 7.15 0.38 -8.71
C ILE A 250 6.87 1.09 -10.05
N LEU A 251 5.60 1.20 -10.47
CA LEU A 251 5.30 1.90 -11.73
C LEU A 251 5.54 3.41 -11.61
N ALA A 252 5.37 4.01 -10.44
CA ALA A 252 5.71 5.41 -10.18
C ALA A 252 7.24 5.61 -10.22
N THR A 253 8.00 4.74 -9.57
CA THR A 253 9.48 4.69 -9.63
C THR A 253 9.97 4.52 -11.07
N LEU A 254 9.42 3.57 -11.83
CA LEU A 254 9.77 3.41 -13.24
C LEU A 254 9.36 4.62 -14.09
N SER A 255 8.24 5.27 -13.76
CA SER A 255 7.80 6.50 -14.42
C SER A 255 8.82 7.62 -14.25
N TRP A 256 9.35 7.75 -13.03
CA TRP A 256 10.43 8.68 -12.69
C TRP A 256 11.73 8.39 -13.48
N TYR A 257 12.22 7.15 -13.43
CA TYR A 257 13.51 6.81 -14.03
C TYR A 257 13.49 6.71 -15.56
N TYR A 258 12.40 6.24 -16.17
CA TYR A 258 12.42 5.80 -17.56
C TYR A 258 11.38 6.47 -18.46
N PHE A 259 10.10 6.52 -18.04
CA PHE A 259 9.04 7.02 -18.91
C PHE A 259 7.82 7.53 -18.13
N GLU A 260 7.61 8.84 -18.13
CA GLU A 260 6.60 9.54 -17.31
C GLU A 260 5.19 8.91 -17.39
N PHE A 261 4.77 8.40 -18.56
CA PHE A 261 3.42 7.83 -18.76
C PHE A 261 3.29 6.32 -18.50
N ILE A 262 4.24 5.68 -17.78
CA ILE A 262 4.19 4.22 -17.50
C ILE A 262 2.90 3.82 -16.78
N VAL A 263 2.45 4.61 -15.81
CA VAL A 263 1.25 4.33 -15.01
C VAL A 263 -0.01 4.36 -15.88
N GLU A 264 -0.14 5.38 -16.74
CA GLU A 264 -1.25 5.54 -17.68
C GLU A 264 -1.26 4.43 -18.75
N LEU A 265 -0.09 4.07 -19.28
CA LEU A 265 0.03 2.95 -20.22
C LEU A 265 -0.38 1.63 -19.58
N ALA A 266 0.03 1.38 -18.33
CA ALA A 266 -0.40 0.19 -17.60
C ALA A 266 -1.92 0.16 -17.45
N ALA A 267 -2.57 1.28 -17.10
CA ALA A 267 -4.02 1.36 -17.04
C ALA A 267 -4.68 1.11 -18.40
N LEU A 268 -4.14 1.70 -19.47
CA LEU A 268 -4.65 1.54 -20.84
C LEU A 268 -4.59 0.08 -21.32
N ILE A 269 -3.54 -0.67 -20.96
CA ILE A 269 -3.38 -2.09 -21.29
C ILE A 269 -4.28 -2.97 -20.41
N LEU A 270 -4.33 -2.69 -19.11
CA LEU A 270 -5.05 -3.51 -18.14
C LEU A 270 -6.57 -3.39 -18.26
N LEU A 271 -7.10 -2.25 -18.72
CA LEU A 271 -8.53 -2.03 -18.86
C LEU A 271 -9.18 -3.01 -19.88
N PRO A 272 -8.70 -3.15 -21.13
CA PRO A 272 -9.19 -4.17 -22.06
C PRO A 272 -9.10 -5.59 -21.49
N ILE A 273 -7.98 -5.93 -20.83
CA ILE A 273 -7.78 -7.26 -20.22
C ILE A 273 -8.85 -7.50 -19.15
N TYR A 274 -9.10 -6.52 -18.28
CA TYR A 274 -10.13 -6.60 -17.25
C TYR A 274 -11.52 -6.82 -17.84
N LEU A 275 -11.88 -6.08 -18.90
CA LEU A 275 -13.17 -6.21 -19.57
C LEU A 275 -13.35 -7.61 -20.19
N VAL A 276 -12.31 -8.15 -20.81
CA VAL A 276 -12.31 -9.52 -21.35
C VAL A 276 -12.49 -10.55 -20.24
N LEU A 277 -11.74 -10.44 -19.14
CA LEU A 277 -11.89 -11.35 -17.99
C LEU A 277 -13.30 -11.29 -17.40
N LYS A 278 -13.89 -10.10 -17.29
CA LYS A 278 -15.27 -9.93 -16.80
C LYS A 278 -16.30 -10.54 -17.75
N ALA A 279 -16.12 -10.40 -19.06
CA ALA A 279 -16.98 -11.04 -20.04
C ALA A 279 -16.91 -12.58 -19.95
N ILE A 280 -15.72 -13.15 -19.77
CA ILE A 280 -15.52 -14.59 -19.58
C ILE A 280 -16.22 -15.06 -18.29
N GLU A 281 -16.03 -14.36 -17.17
CA GLU A 281 -16.68 -14.70 -15.90
C GLU A 281 -18.21 -14.65 -16.01
N MET A 282 -18.76 -13.65 -16.69
CA MET A 282 -20.20 -13.51 -16.89
C MET A 282 -20.76 -14.65 -17.73
N ASN A 283 -20.09 -15.01 -18.83
CA ASN A 283 -20.47 -16.13 -19.68
C ASN A 283 -20.43 -17.47 -18.93
N GLN A 284 -19.42 -17.71 -18.09
CA GLN A 284 -19.35 -18.92 -17.27
C GLN A 284 -20.49 -19.01 -16.25
N LYS A 285 -20.84 -17.88 -15.60
CA LYS A 285 -21.98 -17.82 -14.66
C LYS A 285 -23.31 -18.09 -15.35
N MET A 286 -23.51 -17.54 -16.55
CA MET A 286 -24.73 -17.79 -17.34
C MET A 286 -24.86 -19.27 -17.69
N LYS A 287 -23.81 -19.89 -18.25
CA LYS A 287 -23.81 -21.34 -18.59
C LYS A 287 -24.15 -22.22 -17.39
N LYS A 288 -23.52 -21.97 -16.24
CA LYS A 288 -23.78 -22.74 -15.02
C LYS A 288 -25.22 -22.57 -14.51
N SER A 289 -25.80 -21.37 -14.65
CA SER A 289 -27.18 -21.12 -14.23
C SER A 289 -28.17 -21.84 -15.15
N THR A 290 -27.91 -21.86 -16.46
CA THR A 290 -28.71 -22.62 -17.43
C THR A 290 -28.65 -24.13 -17.18
N GLU A 291 -27.47 -24.68 -16.89
CA GLU A 291 -27.33 -26.11 -16.54
C GLU A 291 -28.12 -26.49 -15.29
N VAL A 292 -28.08 -25.67 -14.23
CA VAL A 292 -28.85 -25.93 -12.99
C VAL A 292 -30.36 -25.94 -13.26
N VAL A 293 -30.87 -24.98 -14.02
CA VAL A 293 -32.30 -24.91 -14.38
C VAL A 293 -32.74 -26.14 -15.18
N ILE A 294 -31.94 -26.56 -16.18
CA ILE A 294 -32.24 -27.76 -16.97
C ILE A 294 -32.25 -29.03 -16.08
N THR A 295 -31.35 -29.12 -15.11
CA THR A 295 -31.29 -30.30 -14.22
C THR A 295 -32.48 -30.37 -13.26
N GLU A 296 -32.98 -29.23 -12.79
CA GLU A 296 -34.19 -29.15 -11.95
C GLU A 296 -35.48 -29.42 -12.74
N GLU A 297 -35.55 -29.03 -14.02
CA GLU A 297 -36.69 -29.37 -14.90
C GLU A 297 -36.75 -30.86 -15.25
N ILE A 298 -35.61 -31.54 -15.37
CA ILE A 298 -35.56 -33.00 -15.65
C ILE A 298 -35.88 -33.82 -14.37
N ALA A 299 -35.69 -33.24 -13.18
CA ALA A 299 -35.89 -33.92 -11.90
C ALA A 299 -37.30 -33.79 -11.29
N ASN A 300 -38.18 -32.96 -11.88
CA ASN A 300 -39.58 -32.76 -11.48
C ASN A 300 -40.55 -33.39 -12.48
#